data_AF-A0A933LYI9-F1
#
_entry.id   AF-A0A933LYI9-F1
#
_cell.length_a   1.000
_cell.length_b   1.000
_cell.length_c   1.000
_cell.angle_alpha   90.00
_cell.angle_beta   90.00
_cell.angle_gamma   90.00
#
_symmetry.space_group_name_H-M   'P 1'
#
loop_
_entity.id
_entity.type
_entity.pdbx_description
1 polymer ?
#
loop_
_entity_poly.entity_id
_entity_poly.type
_entity_poly.pdbx_seq_one_letter_code
_entity_poly.pdbx_strand_id
1 'polypeptide(L)'
;MRIMPRAFDPQTLIQLPVMDVGGAAALGEALATAAAGQKKLPAPIARARGRLAAAAAKLKKTIAGRVAPPGADSPRARAADRREDAICRALFTWLSGWALIPDPVDEAETARTIRAALFSEGLKFTQLPYKLEWSEVEARVTTLSEKKLDAKVAKLGGARFLTVLRAAHADYGAALGITAAPPTPEKPALRKAFDAFAAALRTYVLKVAAHVEEDNPATAKLAAALLLPLTEWPKRARSAADKPADDEKPKV
;
A
#
# COMPACT_ATOMS: atom_id res chain seq x y z
N MET A 1 -22.57 -25.81 40.71
CA MET A 1 -22.71 -24.34 40.57
C MET A 1 -21.34 -23.76 40.29
N ARG A 2 -21.06 -23.31 39.05
CA ARG A 2 -19.74 -22.81 38.65
C ARG A 2 -19.67 -21.33 38.98
N ILE A 3 -18.96 -20.97 40.07
CA ILE A 3 -18.70 -19.58 40.43
C ILE A 3 -17.78 -19.01 39.34
N MET A 4 -18.31 -18.18 38.44
CA MET A 4 -17.45 -17.41 37.55
C MET A 4 -16.71 -16.35 38.39
N PRO A 5 -15.38 -16.26 38.32
CA PRO A 5 -14.65 -15.23 39.04
C PRO A 5 -15.06 -13.86 38.48
N ARG A 6 -15.41 -12.93 39.37
CA ARG A 6 -15.59 -11.52 39.00
C ARG A 6 -14.22 -10.97 38.60
N ALA A 7 -14.04 -10.66 37.32
CA ALA A 7 -12.84 -9.99 36.82
C ALA A 7 -13.10 -8.48 36.74
N PHE A 8 -12.28 -7.69 37.43
CA PHE A 8 -12.27 -6.23 37.31
C PHE A 8 -11.12 -5.80 36.39
N ASP A 9 -11.46 -5.06 35.32
CA ASP A 9 -10.49 -4.41 34.45
C ASP A 9 -10.78 -2.90 34.40
N PRO A 10 -9.94 -2.04 35.01
CA PRO A 10 -10.17 -0.60 35.04
C PRO A 10 -10.13 0.06 33.65
N GLN A 11 -9.58 -0.61 32.63
CA GLN A 11 -9.59 -0.09 31.27
C GLN A 11 -11.00 -0.09 30.67
N THR A 12 -11.90 -0.95 31.13
CA THR A 12 -13.29 -1.02 30.66
C THR A 12 -14.11 0.22 31.03
N LEU A 13 -13.66 0.95 32.06
CA LEU A 13 -14.26 2.23 32.48
C LEU A 13 -13.90 3.38 31.53
N ILE A 14 -12.86 3.22 30.71
CA ILE A 14 -12.43 4.24 29.74
C ILE A 14 -13.16 4.05 28.41
N GLN A 15 -14.11 4.96 28.16
CA GLN A 15 -14.79 5.07 26.87
C GLN A 15 -13.94 5.86 25.87
N LEU A 16 -13.61 5.24 24.75
CA LEU A 16 -12.89 5.90 23.66
C LEU A 16 -13.88 6.40 22.60
N PRO A 17 -13.58 7.52 21.91
CA PRO A 17 -14.40 7.97 20.81
C PRO A 17 -14.36 6.97 19.64
N VAL A 18 -15.40 6.98 18.81
CA VAL A 18 -15.40 6.21 17.57
C VAL A 18 -14.32 6.78 16.65
N MET A 19 -13.39 5.94 16.22
CA MET A 19 -12.30 6.29 15.31
C MET A 19 -12.12 5.20 14.27
N ASP A 20 -11.83 5.59 13.04
CA ASP A 20 -11.29 4.64 12.07
C ASP A 20 -9.77 4.53 12.23
N VAL A 21 -9.17 3.65 11.43
CA VAL A 21 -7.74 3.34 11.47
C VAL A 21 -6.85 4.55 11.20
N GLY A 22 -7.28 5.45 10.29
CA GLY A 22 -6.56 6.68 9.99
C GLY A 22 -6.67 7.70 11.13
N GLY A 23 -7.88 7.87 11.66
CA GLY A 23 -8.14 8.71 12.83
C GLY A 23 -7.38 8.26 14.07
N ALA A 24 -7.28 6.95 14.32
CA ALA A 24 -6.50 6.42 15.43
C ALA A 24 -5.01 6.81 15.37
N ALA A 25 -4.39 6.72 14.19
CA ALA A 25 -2.99 7.12 14.00
C ALA A 25 -2.81 8.64 14.22
N ALA A 26 -3.71 9.46 13.66
CA ALA A 26 -3.68 10.92 13.83
C ALA A 26 -3.89 11.35 15.29
N LEU A 27 -4.82 10.72 16.00
CA LEU A 27 -5.06 10.96 17.42
C LEU A 27 -3.82 10.62 18.27
N GLY A 28 -3.15 9.50 17.96
CA GLY A 28 -1.89 9.12 18.61
C GLY A 28 -0.79 10.17 18.46
N GLU A 29 -0.66 10.75 17.26
CA GLU A 29 0.29 11.84 16.99
C GLU A 29 -0.09 13.13 17.74
N ALA A 30 -1.37 13.52 17.72
CA ALA A 30 -1.86 14.71 18.41
C ALA A 30 -1.63 14.63 19.93
N LEU A 31 -1.88 13.46 20.54
CA LEU A 31 -1.60 13.21 21.97
C LEU A 31 -0.10 13.24 22.28
N ALA A 32 0.74 12.72 21.38
CA ALA A 32 2.19 12.78 21.53
C ALA A 32 2.70 14.23 21.49
N THR A 33 2.16 15.06 20.59
CA THR A 33 2.46 16.49 20.47
C THR A 33 2.02 17.25 21.72
N ALA A 34 0.80 17.02 22.21
CA ALA A 34 0.30 17.65 23.44
C ALA A 34 1.19 17.33 24.65
N ALA A 35 1.68 16.09 24.74
CA ALA A 35 2.60 15.67 25.79
C ALA A 35 4.01 16.25 25.63
N ALA A 36 4.50 16.45 24.40
CA ALA A 36 5.78 17.09 24.14
C ALA A 36 5.79 18.59 24.50
N GLY A 37 4.63 19.24 24.47
CA GLY A 37 4.46 20.62 24.92
C GLY A 37 4.57 20.82 26.45
N GLN A 38 4.64 19.73 27.23
CA GLN A 38 4.75 19.79 28.69
C GLN A 38 6.21 19.73 29.15
N LYS A 39 6.61 20.66 30.04
CA LYS A 39 7.99 20.74 30.55
C LYS A 39 8.46 19.47 31.27
N LYS A 40 7.56 18.79 31.99
CA LYS A 40 7.85 17.55 32.73
C LYS A 40 6.61 16.68 32.78
N LEU A 41 6.78 15.38 32.54
CA LEU A 41 5.72 14.39 32.70
C LEU A 41 6.03 13.49 33.91
N PRO A 42 5.05 13.21 34.77
CA PRO A 42 5.16 12.16 35.78
C PRO A 42 5.57 10.83 35.15
N ALA A 43 6.42 10.07 35.83
CA ALA A 43 6.99 8.83 35.28
C ALA A 43 5.93 7.81 34.79
N PRO A 44 4.79 7.60 35.48
CA PRO A 44 3.73 6.71 34.98
C PRO A 44 3.12 7.18 33.65
N ILE A 45 2.89 8.50 33.50
CA ILE A 45 2.35 9.12 32.29
C ILE A 45 3.38 9.04 31.16
N ALA A 46 4.66 9.34 31.44
CA ALA A 46 5.74 9.27 30.46
C ALA A 46 5.90 7.85 29.87
N ARG A 47 5.83 6.81 30.72
CA ARG A 47 5.87 5.40 30.27
C ARG A 47 4.66 5.04 29.42
N ALA A 48 3.46 5.44 29.84
CA ALA A 48 2.23 5.18 29.09
C ALA A 48 2.25 5.88 27.72
N ARG A 49 2.71 7.13 27.66
CA ARG A 49 2.93 7.88 26.41
C ARG A 49 3.88 7.16 25.47
N GLY A 50 5.00 6.64 25.98
CA GLY A 50 5.96 5.87 25.17
C GLY A 50 5.34 4.63 24.54
N ARG A 51 4.52 3.89 25.29
CA ARG A 51 3.77 2.73 24.76
C ARG A 51 2.73 3.13 23.72
N LEU A 52 2.00 4.22 23.96
CA LEU A 52 1.02 4.76 23.00
C LEU A 52 1.70 5.18 21.70
N ALA A 53 2.83 5.89 21.77
CA ALA A 53 3.60 6.30 20.60
C ALA A 53 4.13 5.09 19.81
N ALA A 54 4.65 4.06 20.48
CA ALA A 54 5.09 2.83 19.83
C ALA A 54 3.93 2.09 19.13
N ALA A 55 2.76 2.03 19.77
CA ALA A 55 1.56 1.44 19.17
C ALA A 55 1.06 2.24 17.96
N ALA A 56 1.06 3.58 18.04
CA ALA A 56 0.69 4.47 16.94
C ALA A 56 1.64 4.32 15.76
N ALA A 57 2.95 4.27 16.00
CA ALA A 57 3.97 4.04 14.96
C ALA A 57 3.79 2.67 14.29
N LYS A 58 3.50 1.62 15.07
CA LYS A 58 3.21 0.28 14.54
C LYS A 58 1.93 0.28 13.69
N LEU A 59 0.88 0.94 14.15
CA LEU A 59 -0.37 1.10 13.39
C LEU A 59 -0.11 1.85 12.07
N LYS A 60 0.60 2.98 12.11
CA LYS A 60 1.00 3.76 10.92
C LYS A 60 1.83 2.93 9.94
N LYS A 61 2.79 2.13 10.42
CA LYS A 61 3.57 1.21 9.59
C LYS A 61 2.69 0.12 8.96
N THR A 62 1.72 -0.41 9.72
CA THR A 62 0.78 -1.43 9.22
C THR A 62 -0.17 -0.85 8.17
N ILE A 63 -0.58 0.42 8.32
CA ILE A 63 -1.34 1.17 7.31
C ILE A 63 -0.47 1.43 6.07
N ALA A 64 0.77 1.88 6.25
CA ALA A 64 1.69 2.16 5.15
C ALA A 64 2.07 0.89 4.36
N GLY A 65 2.21 -0.26 5.03
CA GLY A 65 2.37 -1.56 4.38
C GLY A 65 1.13 -2.02 3.60
N ARG A 66 0.02 -1.30 3.72
CA ARG A 66 -1.24 -1.49 2.99
C ARG A 66 -1.37 -0.54 1.79
N VAL A 67 -0.41 0.38 1.59
CA VAL A 67 -0.38 1.23 0.40
C VAL A 67 -0.29 0.29 -0.79
N ALA A 68 -1.27 0.41 -1.68
CA ALA A 68 -1.41 -0.33 -2.91
C ALA A 68 -0.07 -0.40 -3.66
N PRO A 69 0.12 -1.40 -4.54
CA PRO A 69 1.23 -1.34 -5.49
C PRO A 69 1.32 0.06 -6.12
N PRO A 70 2.53 0.53 -6.49
CA PRO A 70 2.70 1.85 -7.07
C PRO A 70 1.65 2.04 -8.17
N GLY A 71 0.96 3.18 -8.14
CA GLY A 71 0.02 3.52 -9.21
C GLY A 71 0.72 3.38 -10.56
N ALA A 72 -0.05 3.05 -11.60
CA ALA A 72 0.47 2.84 -12.95
C ALA A 72 1.49 3.94 -13.34
N ASP A 73 1.26 5.18 -12.93
CA ASP A 73 2.12 6.32 -13.23
C ASP A 73 3.06 6.76 -12.07
N SER A 74 3.74 5.81 -11.43
CA SER A 74 4.80 6.11 -10.46
C SER A 74 6.15 6.42 -11.13
N PRO A 75 7.07 7.18 -10.50
CA PRO A 75 8.43 7.36 -11.05
C PRO A 75 9.16 6.04 -11.33
N ARG A 76 8.89 5.00 -10.51
CA ARG A 76 9.43 3.65 -10.71
C ARG A 76 8.82 2.99 -11.94
N ALA A 77 7.50 3.04 -12.09
CA ALA A 77 6.80 2.49 -13.25
C ALA A 77 7.30 3.15 -14.55
N ARG A 78 7.39 4.49 -14.59
CA ARG A 78 7.95 5.23 -15.73
C ARG A 78 9.38 4.86 -16.08
N ALA A 79 10.21 4.53 -15.09
CA ALA A 79 11.59 4.11 -15.34
C ALA A 79 11.68 2.68 -15.89
N ALA A 80 10.82 1.78 -15.39
CA ALA A 80 10.73 0.40 -15.86
C ALA A 80 10.13 0.30 -17.27
N ASP A 81 9.06 1.05 -17.53
CA ASP A 81 8.43 1.28 -18.83
C ASP A 81 9.46 1.69 -19.90
N ARG A 82 10.13 2.84 -19.73
CA ARG A 82 11.19 3.30 -20.65
C ARG A 82 12.30 2.27 -20.89
N ARG A 83 12.60 1.44 -19.90
CA ARG A 83 13.63 0.40 -20.00
C ARG A 83 13.12 -0.77 -20.85
N GLU A 84 11.91 -1.24 -20.64
CA GLU A 84 11.27 -2.28 -21.46
C GLU A 84 11.15 -1.81 -22.91
N ASP A 85 10.67 -0.60 -23.13
CA ASP A 85 10.58 0.06 -24.43
C ASP A 85 11.89 0.09 -25.20
N ALA A 86 12.96 0.51 -24.52
CA ALA A 86 14.29 0.56 -25.12
C ALA A 86 14.76 -0.83 -25.58
N ILE A 87 14.47 -1.87 -24.79
CA ILE A 87 14.86 -3.25 -25.10
C ILE A 87 14.00 -3.83 -26.23
N CYS A 88 12.68 -3.62 -26.20
CA CYS A 88 11.77 -3.99 -27.28
C CYS A 88 12.20 -3.33 -28.61
N ARG A 89 12.54 -2.05 -28.57
CA ARG A 89 13.09 -1.31 -29.72
C ARG A 89 14.41 -1.89 -30.20
N ALA A 90 15.32 -2.20 -29.29
CA ALA A 90 16.63 -2.76 -29.65
C ALA A 90 16.49 -4.13 -30.34
N LEU A 91 15.62 -5.00 -29.83
CA LEU A 91 15.31 -6.30 -30.44
C LEU A 91 14.67 -6.13 -31.83
N PHE A 92 13.70 -5.22 -31.96
CA PHE A 92 13.07 -4.90 -33.24
C PHE A 92 14.06 -4.39 -34.28
N THR A 93 14.94 -3.45 -33.90
CA THR A 93 15.96 -2.89 -34.80
C THR A 93 16.95 -3.96 -35.25
N TRP A 94 17.42 -4.81 -34.33
CA TRP A 94 18.35 -5.88 -34.65
C TRP A 94 17.73 -6.92 -35.62
N LEU A 95 16.50 -7.35 -35.38
CA LEU A 95 15.77 -8.22 -36.30
C LEU A 95 15.53 -7.55 -37.66
N SER A 96 15.26 -6.24 -37.66
CA SER A 96 15.06 -5.47 -38.90
C SER A 96 16.35 -5.39 -39.72
N GLY A 97 17.51 -5.28 -39.08
CA GLY A 97 18.81 -5.32 -39.76
C GLY A 97 19.02 -6.62 -40.56
N TRP A 98 18.76 -7.77 -39.93
CA TRP A 98 18.79 -9.06 -40.63
C TRP A 98 17.74 -9.16 -41.74
N ALA A 99 16.53 -8.67 -41.49
CA ALA A 99 15.42 -8.77 -42.43
C ALA A 99 15.60 -7.91 -43.70
N LEU A 100 16.46 -6.89 -43.67
CA LEU A 100 16.79 -6.02 -44.80
C LEU A 100 17.74 -6.66 -45.82
N ILE A 101 18.41 -7.77 -45.48
CA ILE A 101 19.27 -8.47 -46.42
C ILE A 101 18.39 -9.02 -47.57
N PRO A 102 18.65 -8.61 -48.83
CA PRO A 102 17.83 -8.99 -49.98
C PRO A 102 18.09 -10.43 -50.42
N ASP A 103 19.29 -10.94 -50.16
CA ASP A 103 19.69 -12.29 -50.53
C ASP A 103 18.96 -13.34 -49.67
N PRO A 104 18.66 -14.53 -50.23
CA PRO A 104 17.98 -15.60 -49.53
C PRO A 104 18.95 -16.36 -48.61
N VAL A 105 19.33 -15.72 -47.50
CA VAL A 105 20.10 -16.35 -46.42
C VAL A 105 19.17 -16.73 -45.28
N ASP A 106 19.41 -17.90 -44.68
CA ASP A 106 18.59 -18.49 -43.62
C ASP A 106 18.34 -17.53 -42.45
N GLU A 107 19.34 -16.71 -42.11
CA GLU A 107 19.26 -15.72 -41.04
C GLU A 107 18.23 -14.63 -41.33
N ALA A 108 18.19 -14.15 -42.58
CA ALA A 108 17.27 -13.10 -43.00
C ALA A 108 15.81 -13.61 -42.99
N GLU A 109 15.57 -14.83 -43.46
CA GLU A 109 14.24 -15.46 -43.40
C GLU A 109 13.80 -15.75 -41.96
N THR A 110 14.73 -16.22 -41.13
CA THR A 110 14.49 -16.45 -39.70
C THR A 110 14.12 -15.14 -39.00
N ALA A 111 14.85 -14.06 -39.26
CA ALA A 111 14.57 -12.74 -38.70
C ALA A 111 13.23 -12.18 -39.18
N ARG A 112 12.89 -12.32 -40.47
CA ARG A 112 11.56 -11.97 -41.03
C ARG A 112 10.43 -12.71 -40.31
N THR A 113 10.61 -14.02 -40.10
CA THR A 113 9.64 -14.87 -39.37
C THR A 113 9.43 -14.40 -37.93
N ILE A 114 10.53 -14.16 -37.19
CA ILE A 114 10.44 -13.69 -35.79
C ILE A 114 9.80 -12.30 -35.73
N ARG A 115 10.19 -11.40 -36.64
CA ARG A 115 9.65 -10.03 -36.69
C ARG A 115 8.16 -10.02 -37.02
N ALA A 116 7.71 -10.86 -37.96
CA ALA A 116 6.29 -11.00 -38.25
C ALA A 116 5.50 -11.54 -37.05
N ALA A 117 6.09 -12.44 -36.26
CA ALA A 117 5.43 -13.03 -35.09
C ALA A 117 5.34 -12.07 -33.89
N LEU A 118 6.35 -11.22 -33.68
CA LEU A 118 6.45 -10.39 -32.47
C LEU A 118 6.16 -8.90 -32.71
N PHE A 119 6.35 -8.42 -33.94
CA PHE A 119 6.34 -7.01 -34.30
C PHE A 119 5.60 -6.78 -35.62
N SER A 120 4.49 -7.50 -35.84
CA SER A 120 3.63 -7.35 -37.04
C SER A 120 3.21 -5.90 -37.27
N GLU A 121 2.88 -5.18 -36.18
CA GLU A 121 2.54 -3.75 -36.21
C GLU A 121 3.71 -2.84 -35.78
N GLY A 122 4.93 -3.36 -35.76
CA GLY A 122 6.10 -2.67 -35.24
C GLY A 122 6.02 -2.48 -33.73
N LEU A 123 6.34 -1.25 -33.28
CA LEU A 123 6.46 -0.89 -31.85
C LEU A 123 5.25 -0.09 -31.33
N LYS A 124 4.10 -0.07 -32.02
CA LYS A 124 2.94 0.73 -31.58
C LYS A 124 2.44 0.37 -30.17
N PHE A 125 2.63 -0.88 -29.74
CA PHE A 125 2.23 -1.35 -28.41
C PHE A 125 2.93 -0.59 -27.27
N THR A 126 4.14 -0.04 -27.51
CA THR A 126 4.88 0.77 -26.52
C THR A 126 4.24 2.13 -26.25
N GLN A 127 3.14 2.46 -26.93
CA GLN A 127 2.40 3.71 -26.74
C GLN A 127 1.09 3.49 -25.98
N LEU A 128 0.81 2.25 -25.58
CA LEU A 128 -0.40 1.90 -24.86
C LEU A 128 -0.33 2.38 -23.41
N PRO A 129 -1.48 2.48 -22.72
CA PRO A 129 -1.49 2.60 -21.27
C PRO A 129 -0.72 1.45 -20.62
N TYR A 130 0.08 1.74 -19.60
CA TYR A 130 1.08 0.83 -19.01
C TYR A 130 0.64 -0.62 -18.73
N LYS A 131 -0.59 -0.84 -18.25
CA LYS A 131 -1.08 -2.21 -18.01
C LYS A 131 -1.36 -2.97 -19.30
N LEU A 132 -1.85 -2.26 -20.32
CA LEU A 132 -2.12 -2.83 -21.64
C LEU A 132 -0.81 -3.09 -22.38
N GLU A 133 0.14 -2.16 -22.31
CA GLU A 133 1.49 -2.35 -22.81
C GLU A 133 2.17 -3.57 -22.18
N TRP A 134 2.16 -3.68 -20.84
CA TRP A 134 2.72 -4.84 -20.15
C TRP A 134 2.07 -6.15 -20.64
N SER A 135 0.74 -6.17 -20.80
CA SER A 135 0.03 -7.35 -21.31
C SER A 135 0.43 -7.72 -22.74
N GLU A 136 0.69 -6.72 -23.59
CA GLU A 136 1.19 -6.92 -24.95
C GLU A 136 2.61 -7.49 -24.97
N VAL A 137 3.49 -7.06 -24.07
CA VAL A 137 4.84 -7.62 -23.96
C VAL A 137 4.81 -9.03 -23.38
N GLU A 138 3.93 -9.31 -22.41
CA GLU A 138 3.71 -10.66 -21.87
C GLU A 138 3.27 -11.64 -22.97
N ALA A 139 2.33 -11.22 -23.84
CA ALA A 139 1.90 -12.02 -24.98
C ALA A 139 3.06 -12.34 -25.95
N ARG A 140 4.00 -11.41 -26.14
CA ARG A 140 5.20 -11.61 -26.99
C ARG A 140 6.21 -12.54 -26.34
N VAL A 141 6.45 -12.39 -25.04
CA VAL A 141 7.32 -13.27 -24.24
C VAL A 141 6.76 -14.69 -24.21
N THR A 142 5.44 -14.84 -24.10
CA THR A 142 4.74 -16.13 -24.20
C THR A 142 4.89 -16.71 -25.61
N THR A 143 4.62 -15.92 -26.65
CA THR A 143 4.78 -16.34 -28.06
C THR A 143 6.20 -16.82 -28.38
N LEU A 144 7.21 -16.12 -27.84
CA LEU A 144 8.61 -16.49 -27.98
C LEU A 144 8.88 -17.93 -27.51
N SER A 145 8.29 -18.31 -26.38
CA SER A 145 8.46 -19.63 -25.78
C SER A 145 7.57 -20.69 -26.41
N GLU A 146 6.28 -20.43 -26.62
CA GLU A 146 5.34 -21.38 -27.22
C GLU A 146 5.72 -21.76 -28.65
N LYS A 147 6.13 -20.78 -29.46
CA LYS A 147 6.56 -21.01 -30.86
C LYS A 147 8.04 -21.38 -30.99
N LYS A 148 8.74 -21.60 -29.88
CA LYS A 148 10.18 -21.91 -29.82
C LYS A 148 11.05 -20.90 -30.59
N LEU A 149 10.60 -19.64 -30.65
CA LEU A 149 11.34 -18.57 -31.31
C LEU A 149 12.54 -18.12 -30.48
N ASP A 150 12.53 -18.36 -29.16
CA ASP A 150 13.67 -18.15 -28.27
C ASP A 150 14.95 -18.81 -28.82
N ALA A 151 14.84 -20.08 -29.25
CA ALA A 151 15.96 -20.83 -29.81
C ALA A 151 16.45 -20.24 -31.15
N LYS A 152 15.52 -19.75 -31.97
CA LYS A 152 15.85 -19.10 -33.26
C LYS A 152 16.56 -17.77 -33.04
N VAL A 153 16.06 -16.95 -32.11
CA VAL A 153 16.72 -15.69 -31.70
C VAL A 153 18.12 -15.98 -31.14
N ALA A 154 18.29 -17.03 -30.35
CA ALA A 154 19.60 -17.42 -29.85
C ALA A 154 20.56 -17.85 -30.98
N LYS A 155 20.08 -18.64 -31.96
CA LYS A 155 20.88 -19.04 -33.14
C LYS A 155 21.38 -17.85 -33.95
N LEU A 156 20.60 -16.77 -34.03
CA LEU A 156 21.01 -15.52 -34.68
C LEU A 156 22.00 -14.68 -33.84
N GLY A 157 22.33 -15.09 -32.62
CA GLY A 157 23.19 -14.34 -31.69
C GLY A 157 22.43 -13.39 -30.74
N GLY A 158 21.10 -13.48 -30.72
CA GLY A 158 20.23 -12.56 -29.97
C GLY A 158 19.96 -12.94 -28.51
N ALA A 159 20.61 -13.97 -27.96
CA ALA A 159 20.30 -14.51 -26.62
C ALA A 159 20.37 -13.45 -25.51
N ARG A 160 21.28 -12.47 -25.63
CA ARG A 160 21.40 -11.38 -24.65
C ARG A 160 20.16 -10.48 -24.64
N PHE A 161 19.54 -10.21 -25.79
CA PHE A 161 18.30 -9.43 -25.88
C PHE A 161 17.16 -10.10 -25.13
N LEU A 162 17.00 -11.42 -25.27
CA LEU A 162 15.98 -12.18 -24.55
C LEU A 162 16.19 -12.14 -23.03
N THR A 163 17.44 -12.27 -22.60
CA THR A 163 17.79 -12.23 -21.17
C THR A 163 17.42 -10.88 -20.56
N VAL A 164 17.79 -9.77 -21.22
CA VAL A 164 17.49 -8.43 -20.71
C VAL A 164 16.02 -8.07 -20.83
N LEU A 165 15.32 -8.55 -21.88
CA LEU A 165 13.88 -8.37 -22.05
C LEU A 165 13.10 -9.02 -20.92
N ARG A 166 13.36 -10.31 -20.63
CA ARG A 166 12.68 -11.02 -19.52
C ARG A 166 12.93 -10.35 -18.18
N ALA A 167 14.16 -9.88 -17.94
CA ALA A 167 14.50 -9.17 -16.72
C ALA A 167 13.83 -7.79 -16.61
N ALA A 168 13.69 -7.05 -17.71
CA ALA A 168 12.96 -5.78 -17.74
C ALA A 168 11.45 -5.99 -17.56
N HIS A 169 10.89 -7.01 -18.20
CA HIS A 169 9.48 -7.36 -18.12
C HIS A 169 9.02 -7.75 -16.72
N ALA A 170 9.85 -8.54 -16.01
CA ALA A 170 9.61 -8.88 -14.62
C ALA A 170 9.64 -7.63 -13.71
N ASP A 171 10.60 -6.72 -13.90
CA ASP A 171 10.70 -5.48 -13.11
C ASP A 171 9.53 -4.52 -13.41
N TYR A 172 9.10 -4.43 -14.66
CA TYR A 172 7.96 -3.59 -15.03
C TYR A 172 6.65 -4.11 -14.44
N GLY A 173 6.40 -5.42 -14.52
CA GLY A 173 5.26 -6.04 -13.85
C GLY A 173 5.26 -5.81 -12.33
N ALA A 174 6.44 -5.83 -11.70
CA ALA A 174 6.59 -5.54 -10.28
C ALA A 174 6.34 -4.05 -9.97
N ALA A 175 6.84 -3.16 -10.83
CA ALA A 175 6.65 -1.72 -10.70
C ALA A 175 5.19 -1.28 -10.87
N LEU A 176 4.42 -1.97 -11.73
CA LEU A 176 2.99 -1.78 -11.93
C LEU A 176 2.11 -2.51 -10.90
N GLY A 177 2.72 -3.36 -10.06
CA GLY A 177 1.97 -4.19 -9.13
C GLY A 177 1.18 -5.33 -9.73
N ILE A 178 1.49 -5.72 -10.96
CA ILE A 178 0.85 -6.83 -11.67
C ILE A 178 1.43 -8.16 -11.18
N THR A 179 2.76 -8.22 -11.03
CA THR A 179 3.48 -9.45 -10.62
C THR A 179 4.03 -9.38 -9.19
N ALA A 180 3.94 -8.21 -8.54
CA ALA A 180 4.25 -8.10 -7.12
C ALA A 180 3.14 -8.78 -6.31
N ALA A 181 3.47 -9.87 -5.61
CA ALA A 181 2.60 -10.43 -4.59
C ALA A 181 2.22 -9.29 -3.63
N PRO A 182 0.92 -9.03 -3.38
CA PRO A 182 0.55 -7.94 -2.51
C PRO A 182 1.14 -8.20 -1.13
N PRO A 183 1.91 -7.27 -0.53
CA PRO A 183 2.06 -7.30 0.92
C PRO A 183 0.69 -6.90 1.46
N THR A 184 -0.21 -7.87 1.57
CA THR A 184 -1.40 -7.70 2.38
C THR A 184 -0.91 -7.80 3.82
N PRO A 185 -0.88 -6.74 4.64
CA PRO A 185 -1.00 -6.97 6.05
C PRO A 185 -2.35 -7.69 6.20
N GLU A 186 -2.30 -8.98 6.54
CA GLU A 186 -3.48 -9.79 6.81
C GLU A 186 -4.51 -8.96 7.60
N LYS A 187 -5.79 -8.97 7.21
CA LYS A 187 -6.86 -8.31 7.99
C LYS A 187 -6.71 -8.56 9.53
N PRO A 188 -6.30 -9.77 9.98
CA PRO A 188 -5.84 -10.03 11.35
C PRO A 188 -4.74 -9.10 11.90
N ALA A 189 -3.69 -8.80 11.15
CA ALA A 189 -2.57 -7.96 11.57
C ALA A 189 -2.98 -6.49 11.77
N LEU A 190 -3.81 -5.95 10.88
CA LEU A 190 -4.33 -4.58 11.06
C LEU A 190 -5.26 -4.49 12.26
N ARG A 191 -6.16 -5.46 12.42
CA ARG A 191 -7.06 -5.52 13.57
C ARG A 191 -6.26 -5.58 14.87
N LYS A 192 -5.27 -6.47 14.94
CA LYS A 192 -4.36 -6.60 16.08
C LYS A 192 -3.58 -5.31 16.38
N ALA A 193 -3.12 -4.60 15.34
CA ALA A 193 -2.42 -3.32 15.52
C ALA A 193 -3.35 -2.22 16.04
N PHE A 194 -4.59 -2.18 15.53
CA PHE A 194 -5.62 -1.25 16.00
C PHE A 194 -6.05 -1.53 17.45
N ASP A 195 -6.27 -2.80 17.80
CA ASP A 195 -6.63 -3.23 19.15
C ASP A 195 -5.51 -2.90 20.15
N ALA A 196 -4.24 -3.12 19.76
CA ALA A 196 -3.08 -2.76 20.57
C ALA A 196 -2.97 -1.24 20.79
N PHE A 197 -3.28 -0.43 19.76
CA PHE A 197 -3.36 1.02 19.91
C PHE A 197 -4.47 1.44 20.89
N ALA A 198 -5.68 0.88 20.74
CA ALA A 198 -6.80 1.19 21.61
C ALA A 198 -6.51 0.82 23.08
N ALA A 199 -5.88 -0.33 23.33
CA ALA A 199 -5.46 -0.73 24.68
C ALA A 199 -4.40 0.22 25.27
N ALA A 200 -3.42 0.63 24.47
CA ALA A 200 -2.41 1.60 24.88
C ALA A 200 -3.02 2.98 25.19
N LEU A 201 -4.01 3.41 24.40
CA LEU A 201 -4.73 4.65 24.61
C LEU A 201 -5.53 4.62 25.91
N ARG A 202 -6.28 3.54 26.19
CA ARG A 202 -6.98 3.38 27.48
C ARG A 202 -6.02 3.43 28.66
N THR A 203 -4.86 2.79 28.53
CA THR A 203 -3.82 2.84 29.58
C THR A 203 -3.32 4.26 29.79
N TYR A 204 -3.07 5.01 28.71
CA TYR A 204 -2.62 6.40 28.79
C TYR A 204 -3.66 7.29 29.48
N VAL A 205 -4.93 7.20 29.05
CA VAL A 205 -6.03 7.97 29.66
C VAL A 205 -6.18 7.63 31.14
N LEU A 206 -6.15 6.35 31.51
CA LEU A 206 -6.23 5.93 32.92
C LEU A 206 -5.09 6.53 33.75
N LYS A 207 -3.85 6.52 33.24
CA LYS A 207 -2.69 7.08 33.96
C LYS A 207 -2.73 8.59 34.08
N VAL A 208 -3.33 9.28 33.12
CA VAL A 208 -3.52 10.74 33.18
C VAL A 208 -4.65 11.09 34.15
N ALA A 209 -5.78 10.38 34.09
CA ALA A 209 -6.91 10.59 34.98
C ALA A 209 -6.57 10.29 36.44
N ALA A 210 -5.88 9.17 36.70
CA ALA A 210 -5.45 8.78 38.04
C ALA A 210 -4.33 9.65 38.63
N HIS A 211 -3.81 10.63 37.88
CA HIS A 211 -2.83 11.58 38.39
C HIS A 211 -3.47 12.85 38.97
N VAL A 212 -4.78 13.03 38.79
CA VAL A 212 -5.50 14.19 39.30
C VAL A 212 -5.73 14.03 40.81
N GLU A 213 -5.22 14.97 41.58
CA GLU A 213 -5.39 15.06 43.03
C GLU A 213 -6.26 16.28 43.37
N GLU A 214 -7.25 16.12 44.25
CA GLU A 214 -8.21 17.18 44.60
C GLU A 214 -7.54 18.41 45.23
N ASP A 215 -6.48 18.19 46.00
CA ASP A 215 -5.73 19.22 46.71
C ASP A 215 -4.64 19.90 45.84
N ASN A 216 -4.47 19.45 44.59
CA ASN A 216 -3.44 19.98 43.69
C ASN A 216 -4.00 20.32 42.30
N PRO A 217 -4.51 21.56 42.10
CA PRO A 217 -5.07 22.01 40.82
C PRO A 217 -4.11 21.93 39.61
N ALA A 218 -2.80 21.93 39.86
CA ALA A 218 -1.82 21.80 38.78
C ALA A 218 -1.88 20.42 38.10
N THR A 219 -2.24 19.37 38.85
CA THR A 219 -2.42 18.02 38.31
C THR A 219 -3.62 17.93 37.37
N ALA A 220 -4.74 18.57 37.75
CA ALA A 220 -5.94 18.69 36.90
C ALA A 220 -5.64 19.47 35.61
N LYS A 221 -4.91 20.59 35.72
CA LYS A 221 -4.50 21.39 34.55
C LYS A 221 -3.61 20.60 33.59
N LEU A 222 -2.66 19.83 34.12
CA LEU A 222 -1.81 18.95 33.31
C LEU A 222 -2.65 17.86 32.62
N ALA A 223 -3.57 17.21 33.34
CA ALA A 223 -4.44 16.19 32.77
C ALA A 223 -5.31 16.73 31.63
N ALA A 224 -5.91 17.91 31.82
CA ALA A 224 -6.69 18.59 30.79
C ALA A 224 -5.84 18.89 29.54
N ALA A 225 -4.62 19.41 29.72
CA ALA A 225 -3.72 19.70 28.60
C ALA A 225 -3.29 18.44 27.84
N LEU A 226 -3.06 17.32 28.54
CA LEU A 226 -2.63 16.06 27.96
C LEU A 226 -3.75 15.31 27.21
N LEU A 227 -5.00 15.49 27.62
CA LEU A 227 -6.18 14.83 27.04
C LEU A 227 -6.96 15.72 26.07
N LEU A 228 -6.56 16.99 25.89
CA LEU A 228 -7.24 17.92 25.01
C LEU A 228 -7.50 17.36 23.59
N PRO A 229 -6.54 16.70 22.91
CA PRO A 229 -6.79 16.12 21.59
C PRO A 229 -7.85 15.01 21.58
N LEU A 230 -8.05 14.33 22.71
CA LEU A 230 -9.06 13.28 22.86
C LEU A 230 -10.44 13.89 23.13
N THR A 231 -10.52 14.94 23.95
CA THR A 231 -11.78 15.60 24.29
C THR A 231 -12.34 16.43 23.13
N GLU A 232 -11.46 16.99 22.31
CA GLU A 232 -11.83 17.75 21.10
C GLU A 232 -11.99 16.84 19.87
N TRP A 233 -11.84 15.52 20.02
CA TRP A 233 -11.94 14.61 18.90
C TRP A 233 -13.33 14.69 18.25
N PRO A 234 -13.43 14.98 16.94
CA PRO A 234 -14.72 15.20 16.30
C PRO A 234 -15.59 13.95 16.38
N LYS A 235 -16.81 14.11 16.91
CA LYS A 235 -17.83 13.06 16.82
C LYS A 235 -18.13 12.87 15.34
N ARG A 236 -17.90 11.67 14.81
CA ARG A 236 -18.30 11.30 13.44
C ARG A 236 -19.79 11.64 13.29
N ALA A 237 -20.14 12.59 12.42
CA ALA A 237 -21.53 12.78 12.03
C ALA A 237 -22.01 11.44 11.46
N ARG A 238 -23.14 10.92 11.96
CA ARG A 238 -23.79 9.76 11.32
C ARG A 238 -23.95 10.11 9.85
N SER A 239 -23.45 9.24 8.97
CA SER A 239 -23.73 9.30 7.54
C SER A 239 -25.26 9.41 7.37
N ALA A 240 -25.70 10.33 6.51
CA ALA A 240 -27.10 10.60 6.20
C ALA A 240 -27.79 9.46 5.41
N ALA A 241 -27.54 8.21 5.80
CA ALA A 241 -28.14 7.01 5.22
C ALA A 241 -29.27 6.42 6.10
N ASP A 242 -29.59 7.07 7.22
CA ASP A 242 -30.69 6.67 8.11
C ASP A 242 -31.68 7.84 8.22
N LYS A 243 -32.29 8.20 7.09
CA LYS A 243 -33.60 8.86 7.14
C LYS A 243 -34.64 7.73 7.16
N PRO A 244 -35.59 7.73 8.11
CA PRO A 244 -36.73 6.83 8.05
C PRO A 244 -37.43 7.07 6.71
N ALA A 245 -37.78 5.99 6.01
CA ALA A 245 -38.75 6.06 4.93
C ALA A 245 -40.05 6.58 5.55
N ASP A 246 -40.42 7.80 5.18
CA ASP A 246 -41.69 8.39 5.59
C ASP A 246 -42.78 7.72 4.76
N ASP A 247 -43.57 6.90 5.45
CA ASP A 247 -44.78 6.28 4.94
C ASP A 247 -45.84 7.35 4.66
N GLU A 248 -46.36 7.30 3.44
CA GLU A 248 -47.73 7.61 3.04
C GLU A 248 -48.25 9.07 3.12
N LYS A 249 -48.81 9.56 2.00
CA LYS A 249 -50.28 9.50 1.79
C LYS A 249 -50.73 9.82 0.35
N PRO A 250 -51.96 9.40 -0.03
CA PRO A 250 -52.36 9.12 -1.40
C PRO A 250 -52.94 10.34 -2.11
N LYS A 251 -52.83 10.34 -3.45
CA LYS A 251 -53.49 11.31 -4.32
C LYS A 251 -55.00 11.05 -4.34
N VAL A 252 -55.78 12.08 -4.01
CA VAL A 252 -57.16 12.28 -4.49
C VAL A 252 -57.07 13.28 -5.63
#